data_AF-X1HL70-F1
#
_entry.id   AF-X1HL70-F1
#
_cell.length_a   1.000
_cell.length_b   1.000
_cell.length_c   1.000
_cell.angle_alpha   90.00
_cell.angle_beta   90.00
_cell.angle_gamma   90.00
#
_symmetry.space_group_name_H-M   'P 1'
#
loop_
_entity.id
_entity.type
_entity.pdbx_description
1 polymer ?
#
loop_
_entity_poly.entity_id
_entity_poly.type
_entity_poly.pdbx_seq_one_letter_code
_entity_poly.pdbx_strand_id
1 'polypeptide(L)' 'TPFYYIFAILLNGVVSLFAAYYFRKYGFLAAVGIHFWTDVVWHVVWGVI' A
#
# COMPACT_ATOMS: atom_id res chain seq x y z
N THR A 1 -14.24 -4.93 12.53
CA THR A 1 -13.89 -5.66 13.78
C THR A 1 -12.45 -5.34 14.16
N PRO A 2 -12.00 -5.55 15.40
CA PRO A 2 -10.61 -5.27 15.81
C PRO A 2 -9.55 -5.90 14.90
N PHE A 3 -9.83 -7.10 14.39
CA PHE A 3 -8.98 -7.82 13.43
C PHE A 3 -8.72 -7.04 12.13
N TYR A 4 -9.69 -6.27 11.63
CA TYR A 4 -9.55 -5.46 10.43
C TYR A 4 -8.46 -4.39 10.57
N TYR A 5 -8.41 -3.70 11.72
CA TYR A 5 -7.44 -2.63 11.96
C TYR A 5 -6.01 -3.16 12.09
N ILE A 6 -5.84 -4.33 12.73
CA ILE A 6 -4.52 -4.99 12.83
C ILE A 6 -4.01 -5.36 11.43
N PHE A 7 -4.88 -5.95 10.60
CA PHE A 7 -4.55 -6.26 9.21
C PHE A 7 -4.19 -5.01 8.40
N ALA A 8 -4.94 -3.92 8.56
CA ALA A 8 -4.67 -2.66 7.87
C ALA A 8 -3.30 -2.08 8.25
N ILE A 9 -2.94 -2.10 9.55
CA ILE A 9 -1.63 -1.62 10.01
C ILE A 9 -0.49 -2.50 9.47
N LEU A 10 -0.65 -3.83 9.50
CA LEU A 10 0.35 -4.75 8.95
C LEU A 10 0.55 -4.56 7.45
N LEU A 11 -0.55 -4.45 6.69
CA LEU A 11 -0.50 -4.20 5.25
C LEU A 11 0.23 -2.90 4.95
N ASN A 12 -0.14 -1.81 5.63
CA ASN A 12 0.45 -0.50 5.42
C ASN A 12 1.94 -0.49 5.77
N GLY A 13 2.33 -1.15 6.87
CA GLY A 13 3.73 -1.31 7.25
C GLY A 13 4.55 -2.06 6.20
N VAL A 14 4.07 -3.20 5.70
CA VAL A 14 4.76 -4.00 4.68
C VAL A 14 4.88 -3.23 3.37
N VAL A 15 3.79 -2.64 2.88
CA VAL A 15 3.80 -1.84 1.63
C VAL A 15 4.73 -0.64 1.75
N SER A 16 4.81 0.00 2.92
CA SER A 16 5.72 1.13 3.18
C SER A 16 7.20 0.74 3.09
N LEU A 17 7.57 -0.50 3.46
CA LEU A 17 8.95 -0.99 3.28
C LEU A 17 9.31 -1.09 1.79
N PHE A 18 8.38 -1.60 0.97
CA PHE A 18 8.56 -1.61 -0.49
C PHE A 18 8.62 -0.19 -1.03
N ALA A 19 7.68 0.69 -0.64
CA ALA A 19 7.68 2.08 -1.06
C ALA A 19 9.02 2.77 -0.74
N ALA A 20 9.57 2.60 0.46
CA ALA A 20 10.87 3.17 0.85
C ALA A 20 12.05 2.57 0.05
N TYR A 21 12.06 1.26 -0.16
CA TYR A 21 13.10 0.61 -0.95
C TYR A 21 13.11 1.10 -2.41
N TYR A 22 11.92 1.14 -3.03
CA TYR A 22 11.76 1.58 -4.42
C TYR A 22 11.93 3.10 -4.55
N PHE A 23 11.56 3.88 -3.53
CA PHE A 23 11.86 5.31 -3.46
C PHE A 23 13.37 5.56 -3.56
N ARG A 24 14.16 4.82 -2.78
CA ARG A 24 15.63 4.94 -2.81
C ARG A 24 16.22 4.61 -4.17
N LYS A 25 15.65 3.63 -4.89
CA LYS A 25 16.21 3.12 -6.16
C LYS A 25 15.70 3.86 -7.40
N TYR A 26 14.44 4.27 -7.41
CA TYR A 26 13.74 4.80 -8.60
C TYR A 26 13.07 6.16 -8.37
N GLY A 27 13.19 6.73 -7.17
CA GLY A 27 12.71 8.06 -6.83
C GLY A 27 11.21 8.13 -6.49
N PHE A 28 10.71 9.36 -6.45
CA PHE A 28 9.38 9.70 -5.98
C PHE A 28 8.24 8.99 -6.71
N LEU A 29 8.30 8.92 -8.04
CA LEU A 29 7.24 8.33 -8.85
C LEU A 29 6.99 6.86 -8.50
N ALA A 30 8.03 6.11 -8.12
CA ALA A 30 7.88 4.71 -7.72
C ALA A 30 7.13 4.57 -6.39
N ALA A 31 7.43 5.43 -5.40
CA ALA A 31 6.72 5.42 -4.12
C ALA A 31 5.24 5.81 -4.27
N VAL A 32 4.97 6.86 -5.06
CA VAL A 32 3.60 7.29 -5.37
C VAL A 32 2.85 6.21 -6.12
N GLY A 33 3.48 5.55 -7.08
CA GLY A 33 2.88 4.44 -7.82
C GLY A 33 2.50 3.27 -6.93
N ILE A 34 3.39 2.87 -5.99
CA ILE A 34 3.10 1.79 -5.04
C ILE A 34 1.94 2.15 -4.12
N HIS A 35 1.92 3.38 -3.59
CA HIS A 35 0.84 3.86 -2.74
C HIS A 35 -0.50 3.91 -3.51
N PHE A 36 -0.50 4.55 -4.69
CA PHE A 36 -1.68 4.69 -5.54
C PHE A 36 -2.28 3.34 -5.93
N TRP A 37 -1.47 2.40 -6.41
CA TRP A 37 -1.98 1.09 -6.80
C TRP A 37 -2.47 0.26 -5.61
N THR A 38 -1.83 0.41 -4.44
CA THR A 38 -2.31 -0.23 -3.21
C THR A 38 -3.71 0.27 -2.84
N ASP A 39 -3.92 1.59 -2.91
CA ASP A 39 -5.24 2.22 -2.68
C ASP A 39 -6.28 1.76 -3.71
N VAL A 40 -5.93 1.69 -4.99
CA VAL A 40 -6.83 1.18 -6.05
C VAL A 40 -7.24 -0.26 -5.78
N VAL A 41 -6.30 -1.15 -5.47
CA VAL A 41 -6.63 -2.55 -5.16
C VAL A 41 -7.52 -2.64 -3.92
N TRP A 42 -7.21 -1.87 -2.87
CA TRP A 42 -7.91 -1.95 -1.59
C TRP A 42 -9.31 -1.34 -1.62
N HIS A 43 -9.50 -0.21 -2.29
CA HIS A 43 -10.77 0.52 -2.28
C HIS A 43 -11.62 0.25 -3.51
N VAL A 44 -11.00 0.05 -4.67
CA VAL A 44 -11.73 -0.12 -5.94
C VAL A 44 -11.92 -1.59 -6.24
N VAL A 45 -10.84 -2.37 -6.35
CA VAL A 45 -10.96 -3.79 -6.73
C VAL A 45 -11.67 -4.58 -5.65
N TRP A 46 -11.25 -4.44 -4.40
CA TRP A 46 -11.90 -5.12 -3.28
C TRP A 46 -13.26 -4.54 -2.93
N GLY A 47 -13.53 -3.27 -3.26
CA GLY A 47 -14.86 -2.66 -3.09
C GLY A 47 -15.89 -3.10 -4.12
N VAL A 48 -15.45 -3.71 -5.24
CA VAL A 48 -16.30 -4.25 -6.30
C VAL A 48 -16.61 -5.74 -6.08
N ILE A 49 -15.90 -6.41 -5.17
CA ILE A 49 -16.10 -7.80 -4.75
C ILE A 49 -16.93 -7.81 -3.47
#